data_AF-W4RIW9-F1
#
_entry.id   AF-W4RIW9-F1
#
_cell.length_a   1.000
_cell.length_b   1.000
_cell.length_c   1.000
_cell.angle_alpha   90.00
_cell.angle_beta   90.00
_cell.angle_gamma   90.00
#
_symmetry.space_group_name_H-M   'P 1'
#
loop_
_entity.id
_entity.type
_entity.pdbx_description
1 polymer ?
#
loop_
_entity_poly.entity_id
_entity_poly.type
_entity_poly.pdbx_seq_one_letter_code
_entity_poly.pdbx_strand_id
1 'polypeptide(L)'
;MIIVRLPFTPPDEPITAAKCALIKENGGSPFSELSLPEAVLRFKQGFGRLIRTSNDKGLILIFDRRLVTTSYGSAFLQSVPDIPVKKGSITEIVDMIHDWL
;
A
#
# COMPACT_ATOMS: atom_id res chain seq x y z
N MET A 1 -2.50 -5.15 11.82
CA MET A 1 -3.31 -5.03 10.59
C MET A 1 -2.70 -5.91 9.51
N ILE A 2 -3.52 -6.57 8.69
CA ILE A 2 -3.04 -7.42 7.58
C ILE A 2 -3.49 -6.80 6.25
N ILE A 3 -2.55 -6.65 5.33
CA ILE A 3 -2.80 -6.21 3.94
C ILE A 3 -2.36 -7.35 3.03
N VAL A 4 -3.33 -8.07 2.46
CA VAL A 4 -3.04 -9.21 1.58
C VAL A 4 -2.58 -8.74 0.20
N ARG A 5 -3.13 -7.61 -0.27
CA ARG A 5 -2.81 -7.00 -1.57
C ARG A 5 -2.82 -5.48 -1.45
N LEU A 6 -1.97 -4.81 -2.20
CA LEU A 6 -2.00 -3.35 -2.33
C LEU A 6 -3.39 -2.90 -2.83
N PRO A 7 -3.97 -1.82 -2.25
CA PRO A 7 -5.38 -1.47 -2.39
C PRO A 7 -5.70 -0.74 -3.69
N PHE A 8 -5.29 -1.31 -4.84
CA PHE A 8 -5.65 -0.81 -6.15
C PHE A 8 -7.13 -1.05 -6.46
N THR A 9 -7.78 -0.05 -7.05
CA THR A 9 -9.14 -0.18 -7.57
C THR A 9 -9.17 -1.09 -8.79
N PRO A 10 -10.15 -2.00 -8.92
CA PRO A 10 -10.35 -2.77 -10.13
C PRO A 10 -10.51 -1.86 -11.37
N PRO A 11 -9.77 -2.10 -12.46
CA PRO A 11 -9.79 -1.23 -13.63
C PRO A 11 -11.10 -1.32 -14.43
N ASP A 12 -11.87 -2.39 -14.23
CA ASP A 12 -13.15 -2.69 -14.87
C ASP A 12 -14.36 -2.07 -14.16
N GLU A 13 -14.15 -1.42 -13.01
CA GLU A 13 -15.20 -0.63 -12.37
C GLU A 13 -15.61 0.53 -13.31
N PRO A 14 -16.90 0.75 -13.61
CA PRO A 14 -17.35 1.68 -14.65
C PRO A 14 -16.78 3.10 -14.52
N ILE A 15 -16.74 3.64 -13.29
CA ILE A 15 -16.21 4.99 -13.03
C ILE A 15 -14.70 5.03 -13.23
N THR A 16 -13.99 4.01 -12.74
CA THR A 16 -12.54 3.89 -12.90
C THR A 16 -12.16 3.74 -14.37
N ALA A 17 -12.91 2.93 -15.13
CA ALA A 17 -12.71 2.76 -16.57
C ALA A 17 -12.90 4.08 -17.33
N ALA A 18 -13.97 4.84 -17.04
CA ALA A 18 -14.25 6.12 -17.67
C ALA A 18 -13.14 7.15 -17.40
N LYS A 19 -12.68 7.29 -16.15
CA LYS A 19 -11.56 8.16 -15.80
C LYS A 19 -10.26 7.74 -16.50
N CYS A 20 -9.99 6.43 -16.55
CA CYS A 20 -8.82 5.90 -17.25
C CYS A 20 -8.85 6.21 -18.75
N ALA A 21 -10.01 6.12 -19.40
CA ALA A 21 -10.17 6.46 -20.81
C ALA A 21 -9.84 7.94 -21.07
N LEU A 22 -10.42 8.83 -20.26
CA LEU A 22 -10.18 10.28 -20.38
C LEU A 22 -8.69 10.66 -20.22
N ILE A 23 -8.00 10.06 -19.24
CA ILE A 23 -6.56 10.31 -19.04
C ILE A 23 -5.76 9.82 -20.27
N LYS A 24 -6.10 8.65 -20.83
CA LYS A 24 -5.45 8.14 -22.05
C LYS A 24 -5.70 9.03 -23.26
N GLU A 25 -6.92 9.52 -23.45
CA GLU A 25 -7.28 10.44 -24.54
C GLU A 25 -6.46 11.73 -24.49
N ASN A 26 -6.14 12.20 -23.29
CA ASN A 26 -5.27 13.36 -23.06
C ASN A 26 -3.76 13.04 -23.15
N GLY A 27 -3.38 11.82 -23.54
CA GLY A 27 -1.98 11.38 -23.68
C GLY A 27 -1.29 11.01 -22.36
N GLY A 28 -2.04 10.92 -21.27
CA GLY A 28 -1.54 10.59 -19.94
C GLY A 28 -1.48 9.09 -19.64
N SER A 29 -0.94 8.77 -18.46
CA SER A 29 -0.84 7.40 -17.93
C SER A 29 -1.80 7.23 -16.75
N PRO A 30 -2.92 6.49 -16.91
CA PRO A 30 -3.89 6.27 -15.84
C PRO A 30 -3.30 5.62 -14.59
N PHE A 31 -2.28 4.78 -14.76
CA PHE A 31 -1.64 4.13 -13.62
C PHE A 31 -0.97 5.17 -12.71
N SER A 32 -0.14 6.06 -13.28
CA SER A 32 0.60 7.06 -12.52
C SER A 32 -0.25 8.23 -12.06
N GLU A 33 -1.26 8.62 -12.86
CA GLU A 33 -2.07 9.80 -12.60
C GLU A 33 -3.33 9.52 -11.78
N LEU A 34 -3.81 8.27 -11.75
CA LEU A 34 -5.04 7.89 -11.04
C LEU A 34 -4.83 6.69 -10.11
N SER A 35 -4.50 5.52 -10.66
CA SER A 35 -4.54 4.26 -9.89
C SER A 35 -3.55 4.24 -8.74
N LEU A 36 -2.31 4.70 -8.96
CA LEU A 36 -1.28 4.75 -7.91
C LEU A 36 -1.61 5.78 -6.83
N PRO A 37 -1.93 7.05 -7.14
CA PRO A 37 -2.36 8.02 -6.13
C PRO A 37 -3.55 7.54 -5.29
N GLU A 38 -4.59 6.97 -5.90
CA GLU A 38 -5.74 6.45 -5.17
C GLU A 38 -5.37 5.29 -4.23
N ALA A 39 -4.54 4.35 -4.72
CA ALA A 39 -4.09 3.22 -3.91
C ALA A 39 -3.22 3.70 -2.72
N VAL A 40 -2.32 4.66 -2.95
CA VAL A 40 -1.49 5.26 -1.90
C VAL A 40 -2.36 5.96 -0.84
N LEU A 41 -3.38 6.71 -1.26
CA LEU A 41 -4.31 7.35 -0.34
C LEU A 41 -5.06 6.32 0.53
N ARG A 42 -5.59 5.26 -0.07
CA ARG A 42 -6.26 4.16 0.65
C ARG A 42 -5.31 3.47 1.61
N PHE A 43 -4.06 3.24 1.22
CA PHE A 43 -3.03 2.66 2.06
C PHE A 43 -2.75 3.54 3.29
N LYS A 44 -2.54 4.84 3.08
CA LYS A 44 -2.32 5.82 4.16
C LYS A 44 -3.49 5.88 5.14
N GLN A 45 -4.72 5.83 4.63
CA GLN A 45 -5.93 5.78 5.47
C GLN A 45 -6.00 4.49 6.29
N GLY A 46 -5.66 3.34 5.69
CA GLY A 46 -5.54 2.07 6.39
C GLY A 46 -4.49 2.13 7.51
N PHE A 47 -3.32 2.71 7.22
CA PHE A 47 -2.25 2.93 8.18
C PHE A 47 -2.71 3.75 9.39
N GLY A 48 -3.41 4.87 9.15
CA GLY A 48 -3.92 5.74 10.22
C GLY A 48 -4.96 5.08 11.15
N ARG A 49 -5.52 3.92 10.77
CA ARG A 49 -6.38 3.13 11.67
C ARG A 49 -5.59 2.32 12.69
N LEU A 50 -4.31 2.04 12.43
CA LEU A 50 -3.44 1.26 13.32
C LEU A 50 -2.82 2.10 14.44
N ILE A 51 -2.31 3.30 14.11
CA ILE A 51 -1.67 4.20 15.07
C ILE A 51 -2.63 5.36 15.33
N ARG A 52 -3.34 5.35 16.46
CA ARG A 52 -4.31 6.39 16.85
C ARG A 52 -3.72 7.36 17.87
N THR A 53 -2.78 6.90 18.69
CA THR A 53 -2.07 7.71 19.68
C THR A 53 -0.55 7.49 19.60
N SER A 54 0.23 8.42 20.15
CA SER A 54 1.69 8.35 20.15
C SER A 54 2.27 7.15 20.93
N ASN A 55 1.47 6.52 21.79
CA ASN A 55 1.88 5.35 22.57
C ASN A 55 1.35 4.03 21.96
N ASP A 56 0.57 4.09 20.88
CA ASP A 56 0.06 2.88 20.25
C ASP A 56 1.21 2.13 19.58
N LYS A 57 1.36 0.85 19.94
CA LYS A 57 2.25 -0.09 19.26
C LYS A 57 1.41 -0.94 18.31
N GLY A 58 1.91 -1.15 17.10
CA GLY A 58 1.21 -1.97 16.12
C GLY A 58 2.12 -2.48 15.02
N LEU A 59 1.68 -3.55 14.37
CA LEU A 59 2.36 -4.17 13.23
C LEU A 59 1.43 -4.17 12.01
N ILE A 60 2.02 -3.93 10.83
CA ILE A 60 1.38 -4.12 9.53
C ILE A 60 2.08 -5.28 8.84
N LEU A 61 1.31 -6.33 8.54
CA LEU A 61 1.79 -7.46 7.75
C LEU A 61 1.30 -7.29 6.32
N ILE A 62 2.22 -7.28 5.35
CA ILE A 62 1.92 -7.07 3.94
C ILE A 62 2.35 -8.29 3.13
N PHE A 63 1.39 -8.99 2.51
CA PHE A 63 1.64 -10.19 1.71
C PHE A 63 1.77 -9.91 0.20
N ASP A 64 2.00 -8.65 -0.16
CA ASP A 64 2.15 -8.21 -1.54
C ASP A 64 3.60 -7.87 -1.86
N ARG A 65 4.26 -8.74 -2.63
CA ARG A 65 5.66 -8.52 -3.05
C ARG A 65 5.84 -7.24 -3.87
N ARG A 66 4.78 -6.70 -4.48
CA ARG A 66 4.88 -5.47 -5.29
C ARG A 66 5.37 -4.28 -4.48
N LEU A 67 5.08 -4.25 -3.17
CA LEU A 67 5.60 -3.20 -2.28
C LEU A 67 7.13 -3.06 -2.34
N VAL A 68 7.84 -4.15 -2.59
CA VAL A 68 9.31 -4.19 -2.53
C VAL A 68 9.98 -4.50 -3.88
N THR A 69 9.21 -4.99 -4.86
CA THR A 69 9.73 -5.43 -6.17
C THR A 69 9.45 -4.44 -7.30
N THR A 70 8.52 -3.50 -7.12
CA THR A 70 8.21 -2.50 -8.14
C THR A 70 8.79 -1.13 -7.79
N SER A 71 9.04 -0.31 -8.81
CA SER A 71 9.51 1.07 -8.64
C SER A 71 8.54 1.95 -7.85
N TYR A 72 7.23 1.73 -8.03
CA TYR A 72 6.18 2.49 -7.35
C TYR A 72 5.97 2.05 -5.89
N GLY A 73 6.55 0.93 -5.45
CA GLY A 73 6.41 0.44 -4.07
C GLY A 73 6.90 1.45 -3.04
N SER A 74 7.92 2.23 -3.39
CA SER A 74 8.44 3.34 -2.58
C SER A 74 7.39 4.41 -2.26
N ALA A 75 6.44 4.68 -3.16
CA ALA A 75 5.39 5.66 -2.95
C ALA A 75 4.47 5.28 -1.78
N PHE A 76 4.24 3.98 -1.55
CA PHE A 76 3.47 3.50 -0.40
C PHE A 76 4.23 3.72 0.91
N LEU A 77 5.52 3.36 0.95
CA LEU A 77 6.36 3.52 2.14
C LEU A 77 6.55 5.00 2.52
N GLN A 78 6.72 5.88 1.53
CA GLN A 78 6.84 7.32 1.74
C GLN A 78 5.51 7.99 2.15
N SER A 79 4.37 7.33 1.97
CA SER A 79 3.06 7.90 2.33
C SER A 79 2.74 7.82 3.82
N VAL A 80 3.53 7.06 4.58
CA VAL A 80 3.39 6.82 6.02
C VAL A 80 4.65 7.31 6.76
N PRO A 81 4.61 7.48 8.09
CA PRO A 81 5.81 7.81 8.87
C PRO A 81 6.95 6.83 8.60
N ASP A 82 8.18 7.30 8.71
CA ASP A 82 9.35 6.44 8.56
C ASP A 82 9.34 5.37 9.67
N ILE A 83 9.27 4.11 9.26
CA ILE A 83 9.17 2.96 10.14
C ILE A 83 10.09 1.84 9.67
N PRO A 84 10.61 1.00 10.59
CA PRO A 84 11.39 -0.17 10.22
C PRO A 84 10.57 -1.13 9.34
N VAL A 85 11.09 -1.49 8.18
CA VAL A 85 10.50 -2.50 7.28
C VAL A 85 11.37 -3.75 7.30
N LYS A 86 10.82 -4.86 7.78
CA LYS A 86 11.46 -6.19 7.73
C LYS A 86 10.81 -7.06 6.64
N LYS A 87 11.60 -7.93 6.02
CA LYS A 87 11.18 -8.86 4.97
C LYS A 87 11.70 -10.25 5.31
N GLY A 88 10.88 -11.27 5.05
CA GLY A 88 11.24 -12.66 5.31
C GLY A 88 10.16 -13.61 4.81
N SER A 89 10.45 -14.90 4.92
CA SER A 89 9.47 -15.98 4.87
C SER A 89 8.45 -15.85 6.01
N ILE A 90 7.35 -16.59 5.92
CA ILE A 90 6.32 -16.58 6.97
C ILE A 90 6.90 -16.99 8.33
N THR A 91 7.79 -18.00 8.35
CA THR A 91 8.43 -18.49 9.57
C THR A 91 9.30 -17.41 10.21
N GLU A 92 10.19 -16.79 9.42
CA GLU A 92 11.05 -15.69 9.92
C GLU A 92 10.22 -14.51 10.43
N ILE A 93 9.12 -14.17 9.76
CA ILE A 93 8.23 -13.09 10.19
C ILE A 93 7.56 -13.44 11.53
N VAL A 94 7.11 -14.68 11.71
CA VAL A 94 6.51 -15.13 12.98
C VAL A 94 7.52 -15.02 14.11
N ASP A 95 8.76 -15.46 13.89
CA ASP A 95 9.84 -15.35 14.88
C ASP A 95 10.11 -13.87 15.22
N MET A 96 10.20 -12.99 14.22
CA MET A 96 10.38 -11.55 14.43
C MET A 96 9.24 -10.88 15.21
N ILE A 97 8.01 -11.38 15.09
CA ILE A 97 6.86 -10.87 15.84
C ILE A 97 6.95 -11.32 17.29
N HIS A 98 7.32 -12.58 17.55
CA HIS A 98 7.53 -13.06 18.92
C HIS A 98 8.63 -12.27 19.64
N ASP A 99 9.72 -11.92 18.96
CA ASP A 99 10.81 -11.10 19.53
C ASP A 99 10.41 -9.64 19.79
N TRP A 100 9.38 -9.13 19.10
CA TRP A 100 8.95 -7.73 19.20
C TRP A 100 7.91 -7.48 20.29
N LEU A 101 7.10 -8.50 20.61
CA LEU A 101 6.05 -8.46 21.63
C LEU A 101 6.62 -8.40 23.05
#